data_AF-A0A9E5UV48-F1
#
_entry.id   AF-A0A9E5UV48-F1
#
_cell.length_a   1.000
_cell.length_b   1.000
_cell.length_c   1.000
_cell.angle_alpha   90.00
_cell.angle_beta   90.00
_cell.angle_gamma   90.00
#
_symmetry.space_group_name_H-M   'P 1'
#
loop_
_entity.id
_entity.type
_entity.pdbx_description
1 polymer ?
#
loop_
_entity_poly.entity_id
_entity_poly.type
_entity_poly.pdbx_seq_one_letter_code
_entity_poly.pdbx_strand_id
1 'polypeptide(L)' 'MEKYVKSCNYTLYSLGTWHSHLGDSRPSQTDFQTATTLADGRVTPSVMLIRSPTEYRALLATKE' A
#
# COMPACT_ATOMS: atom_id res chain seq x y z
N MET A 1 -8.11 9.53 3.31
CA MET A 1 -6.77 10.04 2.93
C MET A 1 -6.75 11.56 2.85
N GLU A 2 -7.69 12.17 2.13
CA GLU A 2 -7.79 13.62 1.94
C GLU A 2 -7.78 14.43 3.26
N LYS A 3 -8.52 13.97 4.28
CA LYS A 3 -8.52 14.58 5.63
C LYS A 3 -7.10 14.67 6.23
N TYR A 4 -6.29 13.64 6.06
CA TYR A 4 -4.95 13.57 6.65
C TYR A 4 -4.00 14.53 5.92
N VAL A 5 -4.01 14.50 4.59
CA VAL A 5 -3.20 15.40 3.76
C VAL A 5 -3.55 16.87 4.03
N LYS A 6 -4.85 17.19 4.19
CA LYS A 6 -5.32 18.53 4.59
C LYS A 6 -4.78 18.95 5.96
N SER A 7 -4.77 18.03 6.94
CA SER A 7 -4.33 18.34 8.31
C SER A 7 -2.84 18.70 8.42
N CYS A 8 -2.02 18.25 7.47
CA CYS A 8 -0.59 18.54 7.41
C CYS A 8 -0.24 19.59 6.34
N ASN A 9 -1.17 20.47 5.95
CA ASN A 9 -0.97 21.48 4.90
C ASN A 9 -0.34 20.88 3.63
N TYR A 10 -0.81 19.69 3.22
CA TYR A 10 -0.33 18.98 2.04
C TYR A 10 1.17 18.64 2.04
N THR A 11 1.86 18.73 3.20
CA THR A 11 3.29 18.43 3.31
C THR A 11 3.57 16.93 3.44
N LEU A 12 2.60 16.14 3.93
CA LEU A 12 2.68 14.68 3.99
C LEU A 12 1.67 14.03 3.05
N TYR A 13 2.13 13.03 2.30
CA TYR A 13 1.31 12.22 1.42
C TYR A 13 1.45 10.75 1.78
N SER A 14 0.36 9.99 1.83
CA SER A 14 0.43 8.55 2.10
C SER A 14 0.85 7.82 0.82
N LEU A 15 2.02 7.20 0.85
CA LEU A 15 2.57 6.46 -0.29
C LEU A 15 1.88 5.12 -0.53
N GLY A 16 1.05 4.67 0.40
CA GLY A 16 0.30 3.42 0.29
C GLY A 16 -0.08 2.86 1.66
N THR A 17 -0.02 1.54 1.82
CA THR A 17 -0.44 0.83 3.03
C THR A 17 0.55 -0.27 3.42
N TRP A 18 0.36 -0.88 4.57
CA TRP A 18 1.12 -2.05 4.99
C TRP A 18 0.27 -3.00 5.83
N HIS A 19 0.66 -4.28 5.86
CA HIS A 19 0.18 -5.23 6.84
C HIS A 19 1.23 -6.33 7.09
N SER A 20 0.93 -7.22 8.04
CA SER A 20 1.79 -8.37 8.32
C SER A 20 1.17 -9.67 7.82
N HIS A 21 2.02 -10.64 7.48
CA HIS A 21 1.65 -12.05 7.39
C HIS A 21 2.15 -12.76 8.66
N LEU A 22 1.37 -13.70 9.19
CA LEU A 22 1.76 -14.47 10.38
C LEU A 22 2.84 -15.53 10.09
N GLY A 23 3.04 -15.87 8.82
CA GLY A 23 4.10 -16.76 8.35
C GLY A 23 4.76 -16.21 7.09
N ASP A 24 5.86 -16.83 6.65
CA ASP A 24 6.56 -16.45 5.44
C ASP A 24 5.79 -16.96 4.20
N SER A 25 4.79 -16.18 3.79
CA SER A 25 3.99 -16.41 2.60
C SER A 25 4.22 -15.35 1.53
N ARG A 26 3.92 -15.72 0.29
CA ARG A 26 3.83 -14.75 -0.81
C ARG A 26 2.57 -13.89 -0.66
N PRO A 27 2.53 -12.71 -1.28
CA PRO A 27 1.33 -11.89 -1.33
C PRO A 27 0.13 -12.70 -1.85
N SER A 28 -0.99 -12.58 -1.15
CA SER A 28 -2.24 -13.25 -1.48
C SER A 28 -2.95 -12.54 -2.64
N GLN A 29 -3.96 -13.20 -3.23
CA GLN A 29 -4.80 -12.54 -4.23
C GLN A 29 -5.53 -11.32 -3.66
N THR A 30 -5.93 -11.35 -2.39
CA THR A 30 -6.50 -10.20 -1.69
C THR A 30 -5.50 -9.06 -1.56
N ASP A 31 -4.22 -9.36 -1.34
CA ASP A 31 -3.15 -8.35 -1.25
C ASP A 31 -3.01 -7.62 -2.60
N PHE A 32 -2.98 -8.37 -3.70
CA PHE A 32 -2.95 -7.81 -5.06
C PHE A 32 -4.19 -6.95 -5.35
N GLN A 33 -5.40 -7.48 -5.11
CA GLN A 33 -6.65 -6.74 -5.34
C GLN A 33 -6.73 -5.45 -4.51
N THR A 34 -6.26 -5.50 -3.27
CA THR A 34 -6.23 -4.35 -2.38
C THR A 34 -5.21 -3.32 -2.86
N ALA A 35 -4.01 -3.75 -3.29
CA ALA A 35 -3.01 -2.86 -3.86
C ALA A 35 -3.54 -2.13 -5.11
N THR A 36 -4.19 -2.85 -6.03
CA THR A 36 -4.83 -2.28 -7.22
C THR A 36 -5.94 -1.30 -6.85
N THR A 37 -6.85 -1.69 -5.95
CA THR A 37 -7.95 -0.81 -5.49
C THR A 37 -7.43 0.46 -4.84
N LEU A 38 -6.33 0.38 -4.09
CA LEU A 38 -5.72 1.56 -3.45
C LEU A 38 -5.00 2.47 -4.44
N ALA A 39 -4.46 1.93 -5.54
CA ALA A 39 -3.86 2.70 -6.61
C ALA A 39 -4.92 3.37 -7.50
N ASP A 40 -6.11 2.80 -7.59
CA ASP A 40 -7.21 3.38 -8.34
C ASP A 40 -7.58 4.78 -7.80
N GLY A 41 -7.81 5.72 -8.73
CA GLY A 41 -8.06 7.12 -8.41
C GLY A 41 -6.85 7.92 -7.88
N ARG A 42 -5.66 7.31 -7.74
CA ARG A 42 -4.44 8.05 -7.38
C ARG A 42 -3.68 8.52 -8.61
N VAL A 43 -3.02 9.68 -8.48
CA VAL A 43 -2.11 10.23 -9.49
C VAL A 43 -0.71 9.62 -9.36
N THR A 44 -0.35 9.13 -8.17
CA THR A 44 0.95 8.52 -7.87
C THR A 44 0.81 7.02 -7.60
N PRO A 45 1.85 6.21 -7.85
CA PRO A 45 1.85 4.80 -7.49
C PRO A 45 1.57 4.58 -6.00
N SER A 46 0.90 3.48 -5.68
CA SER A 46 0.66 3.03 -4.31
C SER A 46 1.58 1.87 -3.97
N VAL A 47 2.23 1.93 -2.80
CA VAL A 47 3.09 0.87 -2.27
C VAL A 47 2.34 0.08 -1.20
N MET A 48 2.25 -1.24 -1.34
CA MET A 48 1.83 -2.13 -0.26
C MET A 48 3.05 -2.87 0.30
N LEU A 49 3.38 -2.62 1.56
CA LEU A 49 4.45 -3.34 2.26
C LEU A 49 3.86 -4.50 3.08
N ILE A 50 4.43 -5.68 2.92
CA ILE A 50 4.03 -6.88 3.65
C ILE A 50 5.22 -7.34 4.49
N ARG A 51 5.04 -7.37 5.81
CA ARG A 51 6.05 -7.88 6.75
C ARG A 51 5.69 -9.31 7.16
N SER A 52 6.49 -10.28 6.79
CA SER A 52 6.40 -11.64 7.35
C SER A 52 7.34 -11.76 8.58
N PRO A 53 7.49 -12.92 9.24
CA PRO A 53 8.49 -13.07 10.30
C PRO A 53 9.94 -12.86 9.84
N THR A 54 10.35 -13.33 8.66
CA THR A 54 11.77 -13.28 8.24
C THR A 54 12.10 -12.25 7.17
N GLU A 55 11.11 -11.70 6.48
CA GLU A 55 11.36 -10.81 5.34
C GLU A 55 10.33 -9.67 5.22
N TYR A 56 10.61 -8.75 4.29
CA TYR A 56 9.68 -7.77 3.78
C TYR A 56 9.45 -8.02 2.29
N ARG A 57 8.19 -7.93 1.86
CA ARG A 57 7.80 -7.95 0.44
C ARG A 57 7.05 -6.67 0.12
N ALA A 58 7.18 -6.17 -1.10
CA ALA A 58 6.48 -4.97 -1.53
C ALA A 58 5.74 -5.23 -2.84
N LEU A 59 4.50 -4.72 -2.94
CA LEU A 59 3.76 -4.61 -4.18
C LEU A 59 3.72 -3.14 -4.58
N LEU A 60 4.08 -2.85 -5.82
CA LEU A 60 3.89 -1.54 -6.43
C LEU A 60 2.69 -1.63 -7.37
N ALA A 61 1.66 -0.84 -7.09
CA ALA A 61 0.48 -0.74 -7.93
C ALA A 61 0.40 0.66 -8.56
N THR A 62 0.22 0.70 -9.86
CA THR A 62 -0.02 1.92 -10.63
C THR A 62 -1.46 1.93 -11.12
N LYS A 63 -1.99 3.11 -11.45
CA LYS A 63 -3.21 3.20 -12.24
C LYS A 63 -2.94 2.60 -13.61
N GLU A 64 -3.80 1.69 -14.07
CA GLU A 64 -3.79 1.18 -15.45
C GLU A 64 -4.30 2.23 -16.45
#